data_AF-A0A0D2RZ22-F1
#
_entry.id   AF-A0A0D2RZ22-F1
#
_cell.length_a   1.000
_cell.length_b   1.000
_cell.length_c   1.000
_cell.angle_alpha   90.00
_cell.angle_beta   90.00
_cell.angle_gamma   90.00
#
_symmetry.space_group_name_H-M   'P 1'
#
loop_
_entity.id
_entity.type
_entity.pdbx_description
1 polymer ?
#
loop_
_entity_poly.entity_id
_entity_poly.type
_entity_poly.pdbx_seq_one_letter_code
_entity_poly.pdbx_strand_id
1 'polypeptide(L)'
;MSGFSSGDGRLQDLEAGPSKDNNDLNTNLDPDADTSDPFDIDQTKNATPQTLKRWRQAALVLNASRRFRYTLDLRKQEEKEQRKRMIRAHAQVIRAALLFKLAGEKGIVSGTPVTLPGAAGDFAVGLERLALMTRDHKLSALQQYGGVKGLSDLLKTNLETGIYGDEVDLLNRKTAFGSNTYPRKKGRSFWRFLWEAWQDLTLIILIVAASVSLGLGIKTEGLKEGWYDGGSIFLAVLLVIVVTATSDYRQSLQFQNLNEEKRNIQLEVVRGGRIVKVSIYDVVVGDVVPLKIGDQVPADGVLVNGHSLAIDESSMTGESKIVYKDKNEPFLMSGCKVADGVGTMLVTGVGINTEWGLLMASISEDTGEETPLQVRLNGVATFIGIVGLSVAVSVLVVLLARYFTGHTEDPDGTKQFIKGRTNFDDAFNDVVKIFTIAVTIVVVAVPEGLPLAVTLTLAYSMRKMMADKALVRRLSACETMGSATTICSDKTGTLTLNEMTVVEAFVGKKKINPPSDSSQLPASVVSLLNEGVAQNSTGNVFVPKDGGNIEISGSPTEKAILSWAVKLGMKFDIIRSDSKILHVFPFNSEKKRGGVALQGVVASVSFFDAF
;
A
#
# COMPACT_ATOMS: atom_id res chain seq x y z
N MET A 1 -30.59 -32.19 -58.89
CA MET A 1 -31.38 -31.35 -57.95
C MET A 1 -30.38 -30.54 -57.14
N SER A 2 -29.94 -29.41 -57.69
CA SER A 2 -30.40 -28.05 -57.37
C SER A 2 -29.84 -27.55 -56.04
N GLY A 3 -28.82 -26.69 -56.13
CA GLY A 3 -28.12 -26.12 -54.98
C GLY A 3 -28.90 -25.06 -54.22
N PHE A 4 -28.34 -24.61 -53.10
CA PHE A 4 -28.65 -23.32 -52.50
C PHE A 4 -27.40 -22.70 -51.84
N SER A 5 -27.31 -21.39 -52.10
CA SER A 5 -26.29 -20.42 -51.73
C SER A 5 -26.09 -20.27 -50.22
N SER A 6 -24.84 -20.15 -49.77
CA SER A 6 -24.48 -19.64 -48.45
C SER A 6 -24.32 -18.13 -48.52
N GLY A 7 -25.23 -17.40 -47.86
CA GLY A 7 -25.12 -15.96 -47.65
C GLY A 7 -24.09 -15.67 -46.57
N ASP A 8 -23.01 -15.02 -46.98
CA ASP A 8 -21.96 -14.48 -46.11
C ASP A 8 -22.43 -13.13 -45.55
N GLY A 9 -22.51 -13.04 -44.22
CA GLY A 9 -22.98 -11.87 -43.48
C GLY A 9 -21.95 -11.42 -42.46
N ARG A 10 -20.72 -11.13 -42.91
CA ARG A 10 -19.71 -10.45 -42.09
C ARG A 10 -19.98 -8.95 -42.09
N LEU A 11 -20.41 -8.44 -40.95
CA LEU A 11 -20.28 -7.03 -40.58
C LEU A 11 -18.81 -6.62 -40.73
N GLN A 12 -18.55 -5.67 -41.63
CA GLN A 12 -17.27 -5.01 -41.77
C GLN A 12 -17.09 -4.04 -40.60
N ASP A 13 -16.21 -4.39 -39.66
CA ASP A 13 -15.62 -3.42 -38.73
C ASP A 13 -14.68 -2.51 -39.53
N LEU A 14 -15.19 -1.35 -39.92
CA LEU A 14 -14.44 -0.23 -40.46
C LEU A 14 -13.66 0.44 -39.32
N GLU A 15 -12.48 -0.08 -38.97
CA GLU A 15 -11.46 0.66 -38.19
C GLU A 15 -10.12 -0.11 -38.19
N ALA A 16 -9.50 -0.21 -39.36
CA ALA A 16 -8.07 -0.54 -39.47
C ALA A 16 -7.49 0.20 -40.67
N GLY A 17 -6.85 1.35 -40.41
CA GLY A 17 -5.98 1.98 -41.39
C GLY A 17 -4.77 1.08 -41.70
N PRO A 18 -4.14 1.23 -42.88
CA PRO A 18 -3.12 0.29 -43.33
C PRO A 18 -1.84 0.39 -42.49
N SER A 19 -1.32 -0.76 -42.08
CA SER A 19 0.00 -0.92 -41.47
C SER A 19 1.09 -0.52 -42.48
N LYS A 20 1.81 0.56 -42.20
CA LYS A 20 3.08 0.85 -42.89
C LYS A 20 4.21 0.06 -42.24
N ASP A 21 5.01 -0.56 -43.10
CA ASP A 21 6.17 -1.36 -42.76
C ASP A 21 7.20 -0.61 -41.90
N ASN A 22 7.68 -1.30 -40.86
CA ASN A 22 8.81 -0.91 -40.05
C ASN A 22 10.10 -1.04 -40.85
N ASN A 23 10.55 0.05 -41.46
CA ASN A 23 11.95 0.32 -41.77
C ASN A 23 12.04 1.81 -42.12
N ASP A 24 12.39 2.65 -41.16
CA ASP A 24 13.37 3.72 -41.35
C ASP A 24 13.62 4.51 -40.04
N LEU A 25 14.91 4.62 -39.75
CA LEU A 25 15.66 5.57 -38.95
C LEU A 25 14.96 6.49 -37.92
N ASN A 26 15.50 6.42 -36.69
CA ASN A 26 15.95 7.57 -35.88
C ASN A 26 15.36 8.94 -36.28
N THR A 27 14.24 9.30 -35.68
CA THR A 27 13.91 10.70 -35.43
C THR A 27 13.53 10.84 -33.96
N ASN A 28 14.30 11.67 -33.25
CA ASN A 28 13.94 12.16 -31.93
C ASN A 28 12.62 12.92 -32.07
N LEU A 29 11.50 12.26 -31.75
CA LEU A 29 10.22 12.90 -31.61
C LEU A 29 10.15 13.47 -30.19
N ASP A 30 10.18 14.80 -30.11
CA ASP A 30 9.82 15.54 -28.91
C ASP A 30 8.42 15.08 -28.46
N PRO A 31 8.24 14.59 -27.22
CA PRO A 31 6.92 14.18 -26.72
C PRO A 31 5.96 15.36 -26.51
N ASP A 32 6.42 16.59 -26.75
CA ASP A 32 5.65 17.85 -26.66
C ASP A 32 5.22 18.40 -28.04
N ALA A 33 5.24 17.60 -29.11
CA ALA A 33 4.68 18.01 -30.40
C ALA A 33 3.17 18.26 -30.27
N ASP A 34 2.80 19.53 -30.13
CA ASP A 34 1.44 20.06 -30.00
C ASP A 34 0.66 19.77 -31.29
N THR A 35 0.02 18.60 -31.37
CA THR A 35 -0.95 18.30 -32.44
C THR A 35 -2.21 19.14 -32.19
N SER A 36 -2.56 19.96 -33.17
CA SER A 36 -3.64 20.95 -33.07
C SER A 36 -5.06 20.35 -33.24
N ASP A 37 -5.17 19.09 -33.65
CA ASP A 37 -6.45 18.41 -33.86
C ASP A 37 -6.88 17.59 -32.61
N PRO A 38 -8.03 17.92 -31.98
CA PRO A 38 -8.55 17.20 -30.81
C PRO A 38 -8.89 15.72 -31.04
N PHE A 39 -8.99 15.27 -32.30
CA PHE A 39 -9.37 13.89 -32.64
C PHE A 39 -8.20 13.01 -33.07
N ASP A 40 -6.99 13.56 -33.20
CA ASP A 40 -5.82 12.84 -33.65
C ASP A 40 -5.11 12.18 -32.46
N ILE A 41 -5.56 10.98 -32.11
CA ILE A 41 -4.98 10.15 -31.06
C ILE A 41 -4.44 8.86 -31.69
N ASP A 42 -3.15 8.83 -32.00
CA ASP A 42 -2.48 7.65 -32.56
C ASP A 42 -2.65 6.40 -31.67
N GLN A 43 -2.68 6.55 -30.34
CA GLN A 43 -2.89 5.46 -29.37
C GLN A 43 -3.63 5.92 -28.09
N THR A 44 -4.86 5.45 -27.89
CA THR A 44 -5.70 5.83 -26.72
C THR A 44 -5.17 5.33 -25.36
N LYS A 45 -4.30 4.31 -25.35
CA LYS A 45 -3.69 3.77 -24.12
C LYS A 45 -2.50 4.59 -23.59
N ASN A 46 -1.77 5.29 -24.46
CA ASN A 46 -0.54 6.02 -24.13
C ASN A 46 -0.66 7.53 -24.37
N ALA A 47 -1.84 8.02 -24.74
CA ALA A 47 -2.08 9.44 -24.97
C ALA A 47 -1.87 10.27 -23.68
N THR A 48 -1.28 11.45 -23.83
CA THR A 48 -1.05 12.35 -22.70
C THR A 48 -2.38 12.82 -22.10
N PRO A 49 -2.41 13.15 -20.78
CA PRO A 49 -3.65 13.58 -20.11
C PRO A 49 -4.30 14.81 -20.75
N GLN A 50 -3.49 15.70 -21.35
CA GLN A 50 -3.96 16.91 -21.99
C GLN A 50 -4.69 16.61 -23.32
N THR A 51 -4.14 15.73 -24.14
CA THR A 51 -4.77 15.29 -25.40
C THR A 51 -6.10 14.58 -25.13
N LEU A 52 -6.15 13.69 -24.12
CA LEU A 52 -7.39 13.03 -23.70
C LEU A 52 -8.43 14.03 -23.17
N LYS A 53 -8.00 15.11 -22.51
CA LYS A 53 -8.89 16.17 -22.01
C LYS A 53 -9.49 16.98 -23.16
N ARG A 54 -8.68 17.38 -24.15
CA ARG A 54 -9.13 18.05 -25.37
C ARG A 54 -10.14 17.17 -26.14
N TRP A 55 -9.82 15.88 -26.31
CA TRP A 55 -10.70 14.93 -26.98
C TRP A 55 -12.05 14.75 -26.27
N ARG A 56 -12.06 14.63 -24.93
CA ARG A 56 -13.32 14.54 -24.15
C ARG A 56 -14.15 15.82 -24.19
N GLN A 57 -13.51 16.99 -24.25
CA GLN A 57 -14.20 18.27 -24.39
C GLN A 57 -14.80 18.46 -25.80
N ALA A 58 -14.12 17.95 -26.83
CA ALA A 58 -14.62 17.95 -28.20
C ALA A 58 -15.70 16.88 -28.46
N ALA A 59 -15.69 15.77 -27.70
CA ALA A 59 -16.68 14.71 -27.82
C ALA A 59 -17.98 15.05 -27.07
N LEU A 60 -19.00 15.51 -27.79
CA LEU A 60 -20.37 15.60 -27.29
C LEU A 60 -20.96 14.18 -27.15
N VAL A 61 -21.20 13.72 -25.91
CA VAL A 61 -21.71 12.35 -25.65
C VAL A 61 -22.85 12.37 -24.64
N LEU A 62 -24.01 11.82 -25.03
CA LEU A 62 -25.18 11.64 -24.16
C LEU A 62 -24.94 10.69 -22.97
N ASN A 63 -23.97 9.77 -23.08
CA ASN A 63 -23.61 8.80 -22.03
C ASN A 63 -22.10 8.56 -21.97
N ALA A 64 -21.38 9.50 -21.33
CA ALA A 64 -19.92 9.51 -21.20
C ALA A 64 -19.35 8.21 -20.58
N SER A 65 -20.08 7.60 -19.64
CA SER A 65 -19.69 6.37 -18.94
C SER A 65 -19.50 5.14 -19.86
N ARG A 66 -20.21 5.08 -20.98
CA ARG A 66 -20.09 3.94 -21.92
C ARG A 66 -18.93 4.13 -22.90
N ARG A 67 -18.70 5.36 -23.37
CA ARG A 67 -17.69 5.68 -24.40
C ARG A 67 -16.28 5.78 -23.83
N PHE A 68 -16.12 6.21 -22.59
CA PHE A 68 -14.80 6.40 -21.95
C PHE A 68 -14.37 5.25 -21.03
N ARG A 69 -15.10 4.13 -21.02
CA ARG A 69 -14.89 2.98 -20.13
C ARG A 69 -13.46 2.41 -20.17
N TYR A 70 -12.81 2.46 -21.33
CA TYR A 70 -11.45 1.93 -21.55
C TYR A 70 -10.38 3.01 -21.68
N THR A 71 -10.73 4.27 -21.35
CA THR A 71 -9.78 5.39 -21.36
C THR A 71 -9.38 5.76 -19.93
N LEU A 72 -8.17 6.29 -19.77
CA LEU A 72 -7.65 6.72 -18.48
C LEU A 72 -8.63 7.67 -17.76
N ASP A 73 -8.94 7.40 -16.49
CA ASP A 73 -9.85 8.25 -15.71
C ASP A 73 -9.13 9.53 -15.27
N LEU A 74 -9.23 10.57 -16.10
CA LEU A 74 -8.61 11.88 -15.85
C LEU A 74 -9.03 12.50 -14.52
N ARG A 75 -10.28 12.29 -14.07
CA ARG A 75 -10.76 12.88 -12.81
C ARG A 75 -10.07 12.22 -11.62
N LYS A 76 -9.94 10.89 -11.65
CA LYS A 76 -9.19 10.12 -10.66
C LYS A 76 -7.70 10.46 -10.68
N GLN A 77 -7.13 10.76 -11.85
CA GLN A 77 -5.74 11.19 -11.98
C GLN A 77 -5.50 12.62 -11.46
N GLU A 78 -6.39 13.56 -11.77
CA GLU A 78 -6.38 14.92 -11.22
C GLU A 78 -6.54 14.90 -9.70
N GLU A 79 -7.44 14.08 -9.14
CA GLU A 79 -7.57 13.90 -7.69
C GLU A 79 -6.30 13.31 -7.06
N LYS A 80 -5.65 12.35 -7.75
CA LYS A 80 -4.38 11.77 -7.30
C LYS A 80 -3.25 12.79 -7.34
N GLU A 81 -3.20 13.66 -8.36
CA GLU A 81 -2.25 14.75 -8.45
C GLU A 81 -2.51 15.84 -7.40
N GLN A 82 -3.76 16.27 -7.22
CA GLN A 82 -4.15 17.23 -6.19
C GLN A 82 -3.80 16.71 -4.80
N ARG A 83 -4.07 15.42 -4.51
CA ARG A 83 -3.60 14.77 -3.28
C ARG A 83 -2.08 14.82 -3.18
N LYS A 84 -1.33 14.44 -4.22
CA LYS A 84 0.15 14.54 -4.22
C LYS A 84 0.65 15.97 -3.97
N ARG A 85 -0.01 17.00 -4.52
CA ARG A 85 0.34 18.42 -4.30
C ARG A 85 0.02 18.86 -2.87
N MET A 86 -1.14 18.48 -2.34
CA MET A 86 -1.53 18.76 -0.96
C MET A 86 -0.59 18.08 0.04
N ILE A 87 -0.15 16.85 -0.27
CA ILE A 87 0.86 16.11 0.50
C ILE A 87 2.20 16.85 0.47
N ARG A 88 2.66 17.29 -0.71
CA ARG A 88 3.88 18.11 -0.84
C ARG A 88 3.79 19.40 -0.03
N ALA A 89 2.67 20.10 -0.08
CA ALA A 89 2.44 21.31 0.69
C ALA A 89 2.46 21.04 2.21
N HIS A 90 1.78 20.00 2.68
CA HIS A 90 1.82 19.60 4.09
C HIS A 90 3.22 19.18 4.53
N ALA A 91 3.94 18.42 3.71
CA ALA A 91 5.32 18.02 3.99
C ALA A 91 6.25 19.24 4.05
N GLN A 92 6.08 20.22 3.16
CA GLN A 92 6.82 21.48 3.18
C GLN A 92 6.47 22.34 4.41
N VAL A 93 5.20 22.39 4.81
CA VAL A 93 4.77 23.11 6.03
C VAL A 93 5.34 22.45 7.27
N ILE A 94 5.29 21.12 7.38
CA ILE A 94 5.92 20.38 8.48
C ILE A 94 7.43 20.59 8.45
N ARG A 95 8.08 20.52 7.28
CA ARG A 95 9.50 20.80 7.09
C ARG A 95 9.86 22.21 7.54
N ALA A 96 9.05 23.21 7.19
CA ALA A 96 9.22 24.59 7.61
C ALA A 96 9.02 24.74 9.12
N ALA A 97 8.00 24.14 9.71
CA ALA A 97 7.75 24.17 11.15
C ALA A 97 8.87 23.51 11.98
N LEU A 98 9.41 22.38 11.50
CA LEU A 98 10.53 21.68 12.13
C LEU A 98 11.82 22.50 12.01
N LEU A 99 12.08 23.08 10.83
CA LEU A 99 13.19 24.02 10.64
C LEU A 99 13.05 25.26 11.51
N PHE A 100 11.85 25.79 11.69
CA PHE A 100 11.57 26.95 12.55
C PHE A 100 11.81 26.63 14.02
N LYS A 101 11.39 25.44 14.47
CA LYS A 101 11.65 24.95 15.82
C LYS A 101 13.16 24.79 16.08
N LEU A 102 13.88 24.15 15.14
CA LEU A 102 15.33 23.95 15.22
C LEU A 102 16.11 25.27 15.13
N ALA A 103 15.63 26.24 14.35
CA ALA A 103 16.20 27.58 14.30
C ALA A 103 15.97 28.35 15.61
N GLY A 104 14.80 28.16 16.24
CA GLY A 104 14.50 28.68 17.58
C GLY A 104 15.42 28.12 18.67
N GLU A 105 15.77 26.84 18.58
CA GLU A 105 16.73 26.19 19.50
C GLU A 105 18.19 26.63 19.23
N LYS A 106 18.57 26.87 17.97
CA LYS A 106 19.89 27.42 17.59
C LYS A 106 20.09 28.89 17.97
N GLY A 107 19.02 29.68 18.07
CA GLY A 107 19.07 31.07 18.51
C GLY A 107 19.54 31.26 19.96
N ILE A 108 19.51 30.20 20.77
CA ILE A 108 19.89 30.23 22.19
C ILE A 108 21.38 29.87 22.40
N VAL A 109 22.07 29.32 21.39
CA VAL A 109 23.47 28.87 21.50
C VAL A 109 24.31 29.46 20.37
N SER A 110 24.66 30.73 20.48
CA SER A 110 25.74 31.34 19.69
C SER A 110 26.81 31.89 20.61
N GLY A 111 27.91 31.13 20.76
CA GLY A 111 29.15 31.65 21.32
C GLY A 111 30.02 30.65 22.09
N THR A 112 30.61 29.66 21.43
CA THR A 112 31.96 29.11 21.76
C THR A 112 32.41 28.09 20.71
N PRO A 113 33.69 28.06 20.29
CA PRO A 113 34.27 26.91 19.62
C PRO A 113 34.65 25.83 20.66
N VAL A 114 34.87 24.60 20.19
CA VAL A 114 35.48 23.43 20.89
C VAL A 114 34.52 22.39 21.51
N THR A 115 34.85 21.12 21.18
CA THR A 115 34.56 19.81 21.84
C THR A 115 33.23 19.07 21.63
N LEU A 116 33.36 17.78 21.27
CA LEU A 116 32.34 16.71 21.37
C LEU A 116 31.72 16.72 22.78
N PRO A 117 30.38 16.79 22.92
CA PRO A 117 29.58 15.56 22.88
C PRO A 117 28.17 15.71 22.30
N GLY A 118 27.62 14.58 21.87
CA GLY A 118 26.20 14.39 21.61
C GLY A 118 25.92 12.89 21.57
N ALA A 119 26.36 12.17 22.60
CA ALA A 119 26.17 10.74 22.70
C ALA A 119 24.70 10.43 22.97
N ALA A 120 24.07 9.61 22.14
CA ALA A 120 22.74 9.06 22.42
C ALA A 120 22.94 7.75 23.20
N GLY A 121 23.04 7.84 24.53
CA GLY A 121 23.33 6.70 25.38
C GLY A 121 24.73 6.13 25.12
N ASP A 122 24.81 4.83 24.81
CA ASP A 122 26.07 4.09 24.57
C ASP A 122 26.73 4.39 23.21
N PHE A 123 26.11 5.22 22.36
CA PHE A 123 26.60 5.54 21.02
C PHE A 123 27.24 6.93 20.98
N ALA A 124 28.37 7.06 20.29
CA ALA A 124 29.14 8.30 20.23
C ALA A 124 28.51 9.38 19.32
N VAL A 125 27.41 9.06 18.64
CA VAL A 125 26.68 9.95 17.72
C VAL A 125 25.21 10.03 18.11
N GLY A 126 24.68 11.25 18.07
CA GLY A 126 23.29 11.54 18.40
C GLY A 126 22.36 11.47 17.19
N LEU A 127 21.10 11.10 17.45
CA LEU A 127 20.04 10.96 16.46
C LEU A 127 19.87 12.20 15.56
N GLU A 128 19.85 13.39 16.16
CA GLU A 128 19.57 14.63 15.43
C GLU A 128 20.63 14.93 14.36
N ARG A 129 21.90 14.65 14.66
CA ARG A 129 22.99 14.85 13.69
C ARG A 129 22.98 13.82 12.56
N LEU A 130 22.62 12.57 12.86
CA LEU A 130 22.44 11.53 11.83
C LEU A 130 21.30 11.91 10.88
N ALA A 131 20.15 12.29 11.44
CA ALA A 131 19.00 12.71 10.66
C ALA A 131 19.31 13.93 9.79
N LEU A 132 20.01 14.95 10.32
CA LEU A 132 20.40 16.13 9.54
C LEU A 132 21.41 15.82 8.44
N MET A 133 22.39 14.94 8.71
CA MET A 133 23.38 14.52 7.71
C MET A 133 22.70 13.85 6.52
N THR A 134 21.83 12.89 6.79
CA THR A 134 21.15 12.12 5.75
C THR A 134 20.08 12.95 5.06
N ARG A 135 19.35 13.83 5.76
CA ARG A 135 18.31 14.68 5.15
C ARG A 135 18.89 15.74 4.21
N ASP A 136 19.99 16.36 4.57
CA ASP A 136 20.58 17.44 3.77
C ASP A 136 21.60 16.93 2.73
N HIS A 137 21.76 15.60 2.60
CA HIS A 137 22.77 14.94 1.75
C HIS A 137 24.18 15.56 1.91
N LYS A 138 24.56 15.92 3.14
CA LYS A 138 25.81 16.65 3.41
C LYS A 138 27.01 15.71 3.48
N LEU A 139 27.70 15.57 2.36
CA LEU A 139 28.98 14.82 2.27
C LEU A 139 30.04 15.32 3.26
N SER A 140 30.13 16.63 3.47
CA SER A 140 31.09 17.22 4.40
C SER A 140 30.85 16.76 5.84
N ALA A 141 29.60 16.57 6.24
CA ALA A 141 29.25 16.03 7.55
C ALA A 141 29.63 14.55 7.67
N LEU A 142 29.41 13.75 6.61
CA LEU A 142 29.86 12.35 6.57
C LEU A 142 31.40 12.24 6.67
N GLN A 143 32.13 13.14 6.01
CA GLN A 143 33.59 13.20 6.07
C GLN A 143 34.10 13.59 7.47
N GLN A 144 33.39 14.49 8.18
CA GLN A 144 33.74 14.85 9.57
C GLN A 144 33.65 13.65 10.53
N TYR A 145 32.80 12.67 10.24
CA TYR A 145 32.72 11.42 10.99
C TYR A 145 33.76 10.38 10.57
N GLY A 146 34.71 10.71 9.70
CA GLY A 146 35.68 9.75 9.17
C GLY A 146 35.12 8.89 8.03
N GLY A 147 34.09 9.38 7.34
CA GLY A 147 33.42 8.65 6.25
C GLY A 147 32.53 7.51 6.78
N VAL A 148 32.20 6.56 5.90
CA VAL A 148 31.32 5.44 6.26
C VAL A 148 31.92 4.53 7.34
N LYS A 149 33.25 4.33 7.32
CA LYS A 149 33.97 3.53 8.32
C LYS A 149 33.95 4.18 9.70
N GLY A 150 34.28 5.46 9.79
CA GLY A 150 34.20 6.15 11.08
C GLY A 150 32.75 6.24 11.60
N LEU A 151 31.77 6.37 10.71
CA LEU A 151 30.36 6.31 11.08
C LEU A 151 29.96 4.93 11.65
N SER A 152 30.43 3.83 11.06
CA SER A 152 30.15 2.49 11.57
C SER A 152 30.78 2.24 12.94
N ASP A 153 31.99 2.76 13.17
CA ASP A 153 32.66 2.67 14.48
C ASP A 153 31.88 3.44 15.55
N LEU A 154 31.38 4.63 15.21
CA LEU A 154 30.55 5.44 16.11
C LEU A 154 29.20 4.78 16.44
N LEU A 155 28.65 3.99 15.51
CA LEU A 155 27.43 3.20 15.69
C LEU A 155 27.68 1.80 16.26
N LYS A 156 28.94 1.45 16.59
CA LYS A 156 29.36 0.12 17.07
C LYS A 156 28.86 -1.00 16.14
N THR A 157 28.95 -0.78 14.84
CA THR A 157 28.53 -1.72 13.79
C THR A 157 29.74 -2.13 12.97
N ASN A 158 29.87 -3.41 12.66
CA ASN A 158 30.83 -3.87 11.66
C ASN A 158 30.17 -3.87 10.27
N LEU A 159 30.85 -3.31 9.27
CA LEU A 159 30.31 -3.18 7.91
C LEU A 159 30.13 -4.52 7.17
N GLU A 160 30.87 -5.56 7.57
CA GLU A 160 30.81 -6.90 6.97
C GLU A 160 29.92 -7.84 7.77
N THR A 161 30.04 -7.83 9.10
CA THR A 161 29.27 -8.74 9.97
C THR A 161 27.97 -8.14 10.49
N GLY A 162 27.72 -6.86 10.25
CA GLY A 162 26.57 -6.14 10.79
C GLY A 162 26.62 -6.01 12.32
N ILE A 163 25.45 -5.82 12.92
CA ILE A 163 25.27 -5.78 14.39
C ILE A 163 25.17 -7.20 14.96
N TYR A 164 25.45 -7.39 16.25
CA TYR A 164 25.32 -8.71 16.88
C TYR A 164 23.87 -9.23 16.89
N GLY A 165 22.89 -8.33 17.01
CA GLY A 165 21.47 -8.65 16.89
C GLY A 165 20.83 -9.25 18.16
N ASP A 166 21.51 -9.18 19.31
CA ASP A 166 20.94 -9.56 20.60
C ASP A 166 19.77 -8.63 20.98
N GLU A 167 18.73 -9.15 21.65
CA GLU A 167 17.54 -8.37 22.02
C GLU A 167 17.88 -7.11 22.84
N VAL A 168 18.92 -7.18 23.67
CA VAL A 168 19.40 -6.05 24.48
C VAL A 168 20.02 -4.95 23.60
N ASP A 169 20.84 -5.31 22.60
CA ASP A 169 21.42 -4.33 21.67
C ASP A 169 20.34 -3.68 20.80
N LEU A 170 19.39 -4.48 20.32
CA LEU A 170 18.25 -3.98 19.54
C LEU A 170 17.38 -3.01 20.36
N LEU A 171 17.11 -3.33 21.63
CA LEU A 171 16.36 -2.45 22.51
C LEU A 171 17.11 -1.14 22.76
N ASN A 172 18.41 -1.21 23.06
CA ASN A 172 19.26 -0.03 23.26
C ASN A 172 19.25 0.88 22.03
N ARG A 173 19.40 0.33 20.82
CA ARG A 173 19.31 1.08 19.56
C ARG A 173 17.93 1.70 19.35
N LYS A 174 16.85 0.96 19.63
CA LYS A 174 15.47 1.47 19.55
C LYS A 174 15.25 2.62 20.54
N THR A 175 15.83 2.57 21.75
CA THR A 175 15.74 3.68 22.72
C THR A 175 16.56 4.90 22.32
N ALA A 176 17.74 4.72 21.71
CA ALA A 176 18.64 5.80 21.33
C ALA A 176 18.21 6.51 20.03
N PHE A 177 17.71 5.75 19.04
CA PHE A 177 17.45 6.26 17.68
C PHE A 177 15.99 6.16 17.23
N GLY A 178 15.14 5.50 18.03
CA GLY A 178 13.74 5.23 17.68
C GLY A 178 13.54 3.92 16.93
N SER A 179 12.28 3.58 16.70
CA SER A 179 11.85 2.40 15.93
C SER A 179 11.53 2.75 14.48
N ASN A 180 11.63 1.79 13.56
CA ASN A 180 11.23 1.98 12.16
C ASN A 180 9.70 1.92 11.97
N THR A 181 8.99 2.74 12.75
CA THR A 181 7.54 2.85 12.77
C THR A 181 7.14 4.32 12.78
N TYR A 182 6.08 4.67 12.06
CA TYR A 182 5.50 6.02 12.09
C TYR A 182 4.23 6.05 12.95
N PRO A 183 3.92 7.19 13.60
CA PRO A 183 2.78 7.31 14.51
C PRO A 183 1.49 7.00 13.77
N ARG A 184 0.77 6.00 14.28
CA ARG A 184 -0.52 5.59 13.75
C ARG A 184 -1.61 6.50 14.33
N LYS A 185 -2.61 6.89 13.52
CA LYS A 185 -3.88 7.34 14.12
C LYS A 185 -4.40 6.18 14.96
N LYS A 186 -4.61 6.41 16.26
CA LYS A 186 -5.22 5.41 17.15
C LYS A 186 -6.55 5.00 16.53
N GLY A 187 -6.88 3.70 16.60
CA GLY A 187 -8.17 3.18 16.16
C GLY A 187 -9.32 3.99 16.78
N ARG A 188 -10.42 4.14 16.04
CA ARG A 188 -11.61 4.83 16.57
C ARG A 188 -12.11 4.09 17.82
N SER A 189 -12.43 4.84 18.87
CA SER A 189 -12.99 4.28 20.10
C SER A 189 -14.46 3.89 19.89
N PHE A 190 -14.94 2.93 20.68
CA PHE A 190 -16.36 2.53 20.69
C PHE A 190 -17.31 3.73 20.87
N TRP A 191 -16.97 4.67 21.75
CA TRP A 191 -17.75 5.90 21.99
C TRP A 191 -17.92 6.77 20.74
N ARG A 192 -16.91 6.79 19.87
CA ARG A 192 -17.02 7.51 18.61
C ARG A 192 -18.00 6.84 17.65
N PHE A 193 -18.02 5.51 17.59
CA PHE A 193 -19.03 4.77 16.82
C PHE A 193 -20.44 4.97 17.38
N LEU A 194 -20.58 5.01 18.70
CA LEU A 194 -21.87 5.31 19.34
C LEU A 194 -22.36 6.73 18.98
N TRP A 195 -21.45 7.71 18.97
CA TRP A 195 -21.75 9.08 18.57
C TRP A 195 -22.09 9.19 17.08
N GLU A 196 -21.33 8.51 16.21
CA GLU A 196 -21.60 8.46 14.77
C GLU A 196 -22.97 7.82 14.49
N ALA A 197 -23.35 6.76 15.20
CA ALA A 197 -24.68 6.14 15.09
C ALA A 197 -25.82 7.06 15.57
N TRP A 198 -25.59 7.93 16.55
CA TRP A 198 -26.58 8.93 16.98
C TRP A 198 -26.82 10.04 15.95
N GLN A 199 -25.88 10.25 15.02
CA GLN A 199 -25.97 11.30 14.00
C GLN A 199 -26.71 10.86 12.74
N ASP A 200 -27.19 9.62 12.67
CA ASP A 200 -27.96 9.15 11.52
C ASP A 200 -29.32 9.86 11.45
N LEU A 201 -29.65 10.40 10.27
CA LEU A 201 -30.83 11.24 10.06
C LEU A 201 -32.13 10.49 10.38
N THR A 202 -32.20 9.22 10.02
CA THR A 202 -33.37 8.35 10.26
C THR A 202 -33.57 8.07 11.75
N LEU A 203 -32.49 7.74 12.47
CA LEU A 203 -32.52 7.53 13.91
C LEU A 203 -32.84 8.84 14.66
N ILE A 204 -32.36 9.98 14.18
CA ILE A 204 -32.75 11.30 14.72
C ILE A 204 -34.25 11.52 14.56
N ILE A 205 -34.83 11.25 13.39
CA ILE A 205 -36.28 11.39 13.16
C ILE A 205 -37.07 10.48 14.12
N LEU A 206 -36.61 9.25 14.35
CA LEU A 206 -37.18 8.33 15.33
C LEU A 206 -37.07 8.83 16.77
N ILE A 207 -35.93 9.38 17.17
CA ILE A 207 -35.74 9.95 18.51
C ILE A 207 -36.68 11.14 18.72
N VAL A 208 -36.86 11.99 17.70
CA VAL A 208 -37.82 13.10 17.72
C VAL A 208 -39.25 12.57 17.84
N ALA A 209 -39.64 11.58 17.04
CA ALA A 209 -40.96 10.97 17.11
C ALA A 209 -41.23 10.29 18.48
N ALA A 210 -40.24 9.58 19.02
CA ALA A 210 -40.31 8.97 20.34
C ALA A 210 -40.46 10.03 21.44
N SER A 211 -39.72 11.14 21.34
CA SER A 211 -39.80 12.25 22.30
C SER A 211 -41.16 12.94 22.26
N VAL A 212 -41.70 13.16 21.05
CA VAL A 212 -43.04 13.75 20.86
C VAL A 212 -44.12 12.78 21.36
N SER A 213 -44.04 11.50 21.02
CA SER A 213 -44.98 10.47 21.47
C SER A 213 -44.95 10.31 23.00
N LEU A 214 -43.78 10.33 23.62
CA LEU A 214 -43.63 10.29 25.07
C LEU A 214 -44.24 11.52 25.75
N GLY A 215 -43.98 12.71 25.20
CA GLY A 215 -44.54 13.96 25.73
C GLY A 215 -46.07 14.00 25.64
N LEU A 216 -46.64 13.48 24.55
CA LEU A 216 -48.09 13.39 24.38
C LEU A 216 -48.72 12.33 25.26
N GLY A 217 -48.17 11.12 25.31
CA GLY A 217 -48.71 10.05 26.14
C GLY A 217 -48.76 10.46 27.61
N ILE A 218 -47.70 11.09 28.14
CA ILE A 218 -47.69 11.60 29.52
C ILE A 218 -48.76 12.68 29.72
N LYS A 219 -49.05 13.52 28.71
CA LYS A 219 -50.06 14.57 28.78
C LYS A 219 -51.50 14.02 28.73
N THR A 220 -51.75 12.98 27.93
CA THR A 220 -53.11 12.45 27.71
C THR A 220 -53.51 11.35 28.71
N GLU A 221 -52.59 10.44 29.03
CA GLU A 221 -52.84 9.22 29.81
C GLU A 221 -52.18 9.28 31.20
N GLY A 222 -51.47 10.38 31.49
CA GLY A 222 -50.77 10.61 32.75
C GLY A 222 -49.46 9.82 32.87
N LEU A 223 -48.70 10.10 33.94
CA LEU A 223 -47.35 9.56 34.14
C LEU A 223 -47.28 8.03 34.32
N LYS A 224 -48.39 7.37 34.69
CA LYS A 224 -48.39 5.93 35.00
C LYS A 224 -48.49 5.04 33.76
N GLU A 225 -49.28 5.44 32.77
CA GLU A 225 -49.57 4.64 31.56
C GLU A 225 -49.06 5.31 30.28
N GLY A 226 -49.08 6.64 30.23
CA GLY A 226 -48.68 7.40 29.04
C GLY A 226 -47.19 7.35 28.66
N TRP A 227 -46.34 6.72 29.47
CA TRP A 227 -44.92 6.55 29.13
C TRP A 227 -44.65 5.33 28.26
N TYR A 228 -45.59 4.37 28.19
CA TYR A 228 -45.35 3.07 27.54
C TYR A 228 -45.09 3.19 26.04
N ASP A 229 -45.88 3.97 25.31
CA ASP A 229 -45.75 4.10 23.85
C ASP A 229 -44.42 4.77 23.45
N GLY A 230 -44.17 5.99 23.94
CA GLY A 230 -42.94 6.72 23.63
C GLY A 230 -41.69 6.07 24.23
N GLY A 231 -41.81 5.49 25.44
CA GLY A 231 -40.73 4.80 26.13
C GLY A 231 -40.31 3.51 25.42
N SER A 232 -41.25 2.75 24.86
CA SER A 232 -40.95 1.54 24.09
C SER A 232 -40.21 1.85 22.80
N ILE A 233 -40.63 2.90 22.07
CA ILE A 233 -39.94 3.35 20.86
C ILE A 233 -38.53 3.82 21.20
N PHE A 234 -38.37 4.62 22.26
CA PHE A 234 -37.06 5.10 22.70
C PHE A 234 -36.12 3.94 23.08
N LEU A 235 -36.60 2.95 23.82
CA LEU A 235 -35.81 1.77 24.19
C LEU A 235 -35.42 0.94 22.96
N ALA A 236 -36.32 0.76 22.00
CA ALA A 236 -36.03 0.05 20.76
C ALA A 236 -34.94 0.76 19.95
N VAL A 237 -35.04 2.08 19.79
CA VAL A 237 -34.04 2.90 19.08
C VAL A 237 -32.69 2.84 19.78
N LEU A 238 -32.66 2.92 21.11
CA LEU A 238 -31.44 2.78 21.90
C LEU A 238 -30.77 1.42 21.67
N LEU A 239 -31.54 0.33 21.67
CA LEU A 239 -31.02 -1.01 21.39
C LEU A 239 -30.44 -1.11 19.98
N VAL A 240 -31.13 -0.58 18.98
CA VAL A 240 -30.64 -0.56 17.58
C VAL A 240 -29.31 0.18 17.51
N ILE A 241 -29.21 1.38 18.09
CA ILE A 241 -27.97 2.16 18.12
C ILE A 241 -26.81 1.38 18.75
N VAL A 242 -27.03 0.74 19.89
CA VAL A 242 -25.98 -0.02 20.60
C VAL A 242 -25.53 -1.22 19.78
N VAL A 243 -26.47 -1.94 19.16
CA VAL A 243 -26.17 -3.09 18.28
C VAL A 243 -25.38 -2.64 17.06
N THR A 244 -25.81 -1.56 16.39
CA THR A 244 -25.11 -0.98 15.24
C THR A 244 -23.70 -0.53 15.61
N ALA A 245 -23.54 0.26 16.66
CA ALA A 245 -22.23 0.73 17.13
C ALA A 245 -21.30 -0.43 17.51
N THR A 246 -21.83 -1.49 18.14
CA THR A 246 -21.06 -2.68 18.48
C THR A 246 -20.61 -3.45 17.24
N SER A 247 -21.49 -3.59 16.25
CA SER A 247 -21.19 -4.23 14.97
C SER A 247 -20.08 -3.47 14.22
N ASP A 248 -20.23 -2.14 14.09
CA ASP A 248 -19.26 -1.28 13.40
C ASP A 248 -17.90 -1.24 14.09
N TYR A 249 -17.90 -1.23 15.42
CA TYR A 249 -16.66 -1.31 16.20
C TYR A 249 -15.93 -2.64 15.97
N ARG A 250 -16.65 -3.77 16.01
CA ARG A 250 -16.08 -5.10 15.73
C ARG A 250 -15.53 -5.17 14.31
N GLN A 251 -16.23 -4.59 13.34
CA GLN A 251 -15.78 -4.51 11.95
C GLN A 251 -14.50 -3.68 11.80
N SER A 252 -14.42 -2.51 12.46
CA SER A 252 -13.24 -1.67 12.44
C SER A 252 -12.01 -2.38 13.02
N LEU A 253 -12.18 -3.13 14.11
CA LEU A 253 -11.09 -3.88 14.74
C LEU A 253 -10.56 -4.97 13.81
N GLN A 254 -11.46 -5.73 13.15
CA GLN A 254 -11.05 -6.74 12.17
C GLN A 254 -10.27 -6.11 11.01
N PHE A 255 -10.73 -4.96 10.51
CA PHE A 255 -10.03 -4.24 9.44
C PHE A 255 -8.63 -3.76 9.87
N GLN A 256 -8.49 -3.28 11.11
CA GLN A 256 -7.20 -2.86 11.65
C GLN A 256 -6.21 -4.02 11.70
N ASN A 257 -6.60 -5.17 12.25
CA ASN A 257 -5.74 -6.35 12.34
C ASN A 257 -5.29 -6.84 10.95
N LEU A 258 -6.21 -6.88 9.98
CA LEU A 258 -5.89 -7.25 8.60
C LEU A 258 -4.89 -6.28 7.96
N ASN A 259 -4.99 -4.98 8.27
CA ASN A 259 -4.08 -3.97 7.76
C ASN A 259 -2.70 -4.00 8.43
N GLU A 260 -2.58 -4.47 9.66
CA GLU A 260 -1.28 -4.66 10.33
C GLU A 260 -0.46 -5.75 9.65
N GLU A 261 -1.07 -6.91 9.39
CA GLU A 261 -0.44 -8.02 8.66
C GLU A 261 0.05 -7.59 7.26
N LYS A 262 -0.76 -6.82 6.52
CA LYS A 262 -0.38 -6.32 5.18
C LYS A 262 0.87 -5.47 5.15
N ARG A 263 1.14 -4.74 6.22
CA ARG A 263 2.23 -3.76 6.26
C ARG A 263 3.53 -4.36 6.81
N ASN A 264 3.49 -5.60 7.30
CA ASN A 264 4.66 -6.35 7.73
C ASN A 264 5.42 -6.93 6.51
N ILE A 265 6.29 -6.12 5.92
CA ILE A 265 7.18 -6.54 4.83
C ILE A 265 8.41 -7.22 5.45
N GLN A 266 8.78 -8.38 4.92
CA GLN A 266 10.00 -9.11 5.31
C GLN A 266 11.15 -8.69 4.39
N LEU A 267 12.31 -8.34 4.96
CA LEU A 267 13.53 -8.01 4.22
C LEU A 267 14.75 -8.72 4.81
N GLU A 268 15.85 -8.77 4.05
CA GLU A 268 17.12 -9.38 4.45
C GLU A 268 18.04 -8.32 5.08
N VAL A 269 18.63 -8.62 6.25
CA VAL A 269 19.63 -7.79 6.93
C VAL A 269 20.81 -8.65 7.38
N VAL A 270 22.00 -8.06 7.48
CA VAL A 270 23.19 -8.74 8.01
C VAL A 270 23.30 -8.47 9.51
N ARG A 271 23.24 -9.54 10.32
CA ARG A 271 23.45 -9.51 11.78
C ARG A 271 24.31 -10.70 12.20
N GLY A 272 25.34 -10.47 13.01
CA GLY A 272 26.25 -11.51 13.50
C GLY A 272 27.01 -12.27 12.40
N GLY A 273 27.24 -11.62 11.26
CA GLY A 273 27.85 -12.23 10.07
C GLY A 273 26.90 -13.11 9.25
N ARG A 274 25.61 -13.16 9.60
CA ARG A 274 24.59 -13.96 8.91
C ARG A 274 23.55 -13.05 8.27
N ILE A 275 23.03 -13.47 7.12
CA ILE A 275 21.89 -12.80 6.47
C ILE A 275 20.61 -13.37 7.07
N VAL A 276 19.87 -12.54 7.81
CA VAL A 276 18.64 -12.90 8.52
C VAL A 276 17.46 -12.15 7.92
N LYS A 277 16.30 -12.82 7.80
CA LYS A 277 15.05 -12.16 7.41
C LYS A 277 14.39 -11.51 8.61
N VAL A 278 14.08 -10.23 8.53
CA VAL A 278 13.45 -9.43 9.58
C VAL A 278 12.27 -8.64 9.02
N SER A 279 11.34 -8.29 9.91
CA SER A 279 10.28 -7.33 9.59
C SER A 279 10.89 -5.94 9.30
N ILE A 280 10.27 -5.20 8.39
CA ILE A 280 10.56 -3.77 8.16
C ILE A 280 10.47 -2.93 9.44
N TYR A 281 9.64 -3.34 10.40
CA TYR A 281 9.48 -2.64 11.69
C TYR A 281 10.64 -2.88 12.66
N ASP A 282 11.42 -3.94 12.46
CA ASP A 282 12.53 -4.34 13.31
C ASP A 282 13.90 -3.91 12.78
N VAL A 283 13.91 -3.16 11.68
CA VAL A 283 15.10 -2.48 11.18
C VAL A 283 15.51 -1.37 12.16
N VAL A 284 16.77 -1.31 12.53
CA VAL A 284 17.33 -0.34 13.47
C VAL A 284 18.52 0.40 12.89
N VAL A 285 18.86 1.55 13.48
CA VAL A 285 20.08 2.30 13.10
C VAL A 285 21.32 1.45 13.36
N GLY A 286 22.19 1.41 12.35
CA GLY A 286 23.37 0.56 12.34
C GLY A 286 23.16 -0.83 11.74
N ASP A 287 21.94 -1.22 11.33
CA ASP A 287 21.78 -2.43 10.51
C ASP A 287 22.50 -2.27 9.16
N VAL A 288 23.04 -3.39 8.66
CA VAL A 288 23.63 -3.48 7.32
C VAL A 288 22.65 -4.22 6.42
N VAL A 289 22.18 -3.54 5.37
CA VAL A 289 21.12 -4.02 4.49
C VAL A 289 21.71 -4.27 3.09
N PRO A 290 21.77 -5.52 2.61
CA PRO A 290 22.07 -5.81 1.22
C PRO A 290 20.87 -5.42 0.36
N LEU A 291 21.09 -4.57 -0.63
CA LEU A 291 20.11 -4.08 -1.58
C LEU A 291 20.35 -4.72 -2.96
N LYS A 292 19.29 -5.31 -3.51
CA LYS A 292 19.26 -5.92 -4.84
C LYS A 292 18.27 -5.19 -5.74
N ILE A 293 18.38 -5.42 -7.04
CA ILE A 293 17.46 -4.86 -8.04
C ILE A 293 16.01 -5.22 -7.68
N GLY A 294 15.13 -4.21 -7.65
CA GLY A 294 13.72 -4.35 -7.30
C GLY A 294 13.40 -4.19 -5.80
N ASP A 295 14.40 -4.18 -4.92
CA ASP A 295 14.17 -3.97 -3.49
C ASP A 295 13.72 -2.54 -3.20
N GLN A 296 12.87 -2.39 -2.18
CA GLN A 296 12.53 -1.09 -1.62
C GLN A 296 13.53 -0.76 -0.50
N VAL A 297 14.07 0.45 -0.52
CA VAL A 297 14.96 0.93 0.54
C VAL A 297 14.17 1.07 1.85
N PRO A 298 14.47 0.30 2.91
CA PRO A 298 13.61 0.17 4.09
C PRO A 298 13.67 1.38 5.04
N ALA A 299 14.78 2.11 5.02
CA ALA A 299 15.12 3.17 5.96
C ALA A 299 16.16 4.10 5.33
N ASP A 300 16.39 5.28 5.90
CA ASP A 300 17.39 6.21 5.37
C ASP A 300 18.80 5.73 5.74
N GLY A 301 19.73 5.78 4.78
CA GLY A 301 21.03 5.16 4.95
C GLY A 301 22.13 5.74 4.08
N VAL A 302 23.32 5.20 4.26
CA VAL A 302 24.50 5.50 3.43
C VAL A 302 25.02 4.24 2.76
N LEU A 303 25.47 4.38 1.52
CA LEU A 303 26.09 3.33 0.73
C LEU A 303 27.45 2.98 1.33
N VAL A 304 27.60 1.72 1.74
CA VAL A 304 28.86 1.15 2.23
C VAL A 304 29.74 0.72 1.06
N ASN A 305 29.17 -0.12 0.20
CA ASN A 305 29.81 -0.61 -1.01
C ASN A 305 28.71 -0.88 -2.04
N GLY A 306 29.00 -0.70 -3.31
CA GLY A 306 28.04 -0.96 -4.37
C GLY A 306 28.68 -0.92 -5.75
N HIS A 307 28.04 -1.61 -6.68
CA HIS A 307 28.48 -1.71 -8.07
C HIS A 307 27.33 -1.28 -8.97
N SER A 308 27.52 -0.14 -9.65
CA SER A 308 26.56 0.47 -10.57
C SER A 308 25.16 0.62 -9.96
N LEU A 309 25.08 0.92 -8.65
CA LEU A 309 23.81 1.04 -7.95
C LEU A 309 23.03 2.26 -8.48
N ALA A 310 21.83 2.01 -8.98
CA ALA A 310 20.92 3.03 -9.47
C ALA A 310 19.61 2.95 -8.71
N ILE A 311 19.14 4.09 -8.19
CA ILE A 311 17.91 4.18 -7.41
C ILE A 311 16.90 5.03 -8.15
N ASP A 312 15.67 4.52 -8.25
CA ASP A 312 14.50 5.27 -8.68
C ASP A 312 13.92 6.05 -7.48
N GLU A 313 14.11 7.37 -7.51
CA GLU A 313 13.63 8.30 -6.49
C GLU A 313 12.19 8.82 -6.76
N SER A 314 11.51 8.28 -7.78
CA SER A 314 10.16 8.70 -8.20
C SER A 314 9.10 8.60 -7.10
N SER A 315 9.27 7.68 -6.16
CA SER A 315 8.35 7.52 -5.03
C SER A 315 8.43 8.70 -4.04
N MET A 316 9.59 9.36 -3.96
CA MET A 316 9.83 10.51 -3.07
C MET A 316 9.63 11.85 -3.79
N THR A 317 10.25 12.02 -4.95
CA THR A 317 10.24 13.29 -5.69
C THR A 317 9.00 13.45 -6.57
N GLY A 318 8.40 12.33 -6.98
CA GLY A 318 7.31 12.30 -7.96
C GLY A 318 7.77 12.44 -9.41
N GLU A 319 9.08 12.61 -9.64
CA GLU A 319 9.69 12.69 -10.96
C GLU A 319 10.43 11.37 -11.24
N SER A 320 10.24 10.81 -12.43
CA SER A 320 10.93 9.58 -12.85
C SER A 320 12.41 9.86 -13.13
N LYS A 321 13.19 10.04 -12.06
CA LYS A 321 14.63 10.26 -12.11
C LYS A 321 15.37 9.09 -11.47
N ILE A 322 16.18 8.42 -12.28
CA ILE A 322 17.13 7.41 -11.81
C ILE A 322 18.40 8.13 -11.37
N VAL A 323 18.87 7.87 -10.16
CA VAL A 323 20.08 8.46 -9.57
C VAL A 323 21.10 7.36 -9.31
N TYR A 324 22.30 7.53 -9.85
CA TYR A 324 23.42 6.62 -9.62
C TYR A 324 24.09 6.94 -8.29
N LYS A 325 24.22 5.94 -7.43
CA LYS A 325 24.77 6.06 -6.10
C LYS A 325 26.20 5.54 -6.09
N ASP A 326 27.12 6.41 -5.70
CA ASP A 326 28.54 6.12 -5.58
C ASP A 326 29.09 6.69 -4.26
N LYS A 327 30.41 6.82 -4.14
CA LYS A 327 31.06 7.43 -2.96
C LYS A 327 30.81 8.94 -2.86
N ASN A 328 30.51 9.60 -3.98
CA ASN A 328 30.20 11.02 -4.06
C ASN A 328 28.72 11.29 -3.79
N GLU A 329 27.83 10.33 -4.05
CA GLU A 329 26.41 10.38 -3.70
C GLU A 329 25.97 9.13 -2.91
N PRO A 330 26.44 8.96 -1.66
CA PRO A 330 26.23 7.73 -0.90
C PRO A 330 24.86 7.68 -0.23
N PHE A 331 24.07 8.75 -0.24
CA PHE A 331 22.83 8.81 0.54
C PHE A 331 21.67 8.06 -0.15
N LEU A 332 21.01 7.21 0.61
CA LEU A 332 19.91 6.36 0.19
C LEU A 332 18.67 6.74 1.00
N MET A 333 17.57 7.01 0.31
CA MET A 333 16.32 7.48 0.91
C MET A 333 15.32 6.33 1.05
N SER A 334 14.68 6.24 2.21
CA SER A 334 13.61 5.29 2.50
C SER A 334 12.45 5.46 1.49
N GLY A 335 11.85 4.35 1.09
CA GLY A 335 10.70 4.36 0.17
C GLY A 335 11.08 4.32 -1.32
N CYS A 336 12.30 4.70 -1.69
CA CYS A 336 12.83 4.57 -3.05
C CYS A 336 13.05 3.11 -3.44
N LYS A 337 13.17 2.84 -4.75
CA LYS A 337 13.36 1.49 -5.28
C LYS A 337 14.69 1.35 -5.99
N VAL A 338 15.35 0.20 -5.84
CA VAL A 338 16.56 -0.11 -6.58
C VAL A 338 16.19 -0.43 -8.03
N ALA A 339 16.64 0.41 -8.96
CA ALA A 339 16.38 0.28 -10.38
C ALA A 339 17.39 -0.63 -11.07
N ASP A 340 18.68 -0.50 -10.73
CA ASP A 340 19.76 -1.31 -11.29
C ASP A 340 20.92 -1.44 -10.27
N GLY A 341 21.77 -2.44 -10.48
CA GLY A 341 22.96 -2.68 -9.68
C GLY A 341 22.70 -3.32 -8.32
N VAL A 342 23.78 -3.41 -7.53
CA VAL A 342 23.77 -4.01 -6.19
C VAL A 342 24.53 -3.12 -5.22
N GLY A 343 24.08 -3.10 -3.98
CA GLY A 343 24.68 -2.26 -2.95
C GLY A 343 24.49 -2.82 -1.55
N THR A 344 25.33 -2.38 -0.64
CA THR A 344 25.19 -2.62 0.80
C THR A 344 25.00 -1.28 1.47
N MET A 345 23.92 -1.14 2.21
CA MET A 345 23.54 0.08 2.90
C MET A 345 23.77 -0.05 4.40
N LEU A 346 24.28 1.00 5.04
CA LEU A 346 24.26 1.18 6.49
C LEU A 346 23.07 2.07 6.86
N VAL A 347 22.20 1.59 7.74
CA VAL A 347 21.02 2.35 8.20
C VAL A 347 21.45 3.47 9.12
N THR A 348 21.02 4.70 8.81
CA THR A 348 21.36 5.93 9.56
C THR A 348 20.14 6.58 10.22
N GLY A 349 18.95 6.39 9.67
CA GLY A 349 17.71 6.95 10.20
C GLY A 349 16.52 6.02 9.95
N VAL A 350 15.63 5.90 10.94
CA VAL A 350 14.47 5.00 10.91
C VAL A 350 13.18 5.73 11.31
N GLY A 351 12.04 5.23 10.85
CA GLY A 351 10.72 5.67 11.28
C GLY A 351 10.46 7.14 10.96
N ILE A 352 9.97 7.91 11.94
CA ILE A 352 9.63 9.33 11.74
C ILE A 352 10.86 10.22 11.47
N ASN A 353 12.06 9.69 11.69
CA ASN A 353 13.31 10.41 11.42
C ASN A 353 13.70 10.37 9.94
N THR A 354 12.98 9.60 9.12
CA THR A 354 13.16 9.57 7.66
C THR A 354 12.16 10.50 6.97
N GLU A 355 12.52 11.00 5.79
CA GLU A 355 11.60 11.84 5.01
C GLU A 355 10.33 11.06 4.61
N TRP A 356 10.49 9.79 4.24
CA TRP A 356 9.38 8.91 3.91
C TRP A 356 8.47 8.63 5.11
N GLY A 357 9.04 8.44 6.31
CA GLY A 357 8.25 8.23 7.53
C GLY A 357 7.41 9.45 7.90
N LEU A 358 7.95 10.66 7.69
CA LEU A 358 7.24 11.91 7.89
C LEU A 358 6.12 12.10 6.84
N LEU A 359 6.39 11.78 5.58
CA LEU A 359 5.38 11.73 4.52
C LEU A 359 4.28 10.73 4.87
N MET A 360 4.62 9.50 5.24
CA MET A 360 3.64 8.45 5.54
C MET A 360 2.81 8.77 6.80
N ALA A 361 3.40 9.44 7.81
CA ALA A 361 2.65 9.97 8.95
C ALA A 361 1.61 11.02 8.53
N SER A 362 1.90 11.83 7.51
CA SER A 362 0.94 12.81 6.97
C SER A 362 -0.10 12.19 6.02
N ILE A 363 0.28 11.13 5.28
CA ILE A 363 -0.56 10.40 4.31
C ILE A 363 -1.41 9.30 4.98
N SER A 364 -1.49 9.26 6.31
CA SER A 364 -2.17 8.20 7.09
C SER A 364 -3.69 8.11 6.90
N GLU A 365 -4.23 8.62 5.79
CA GLU A 365 -5.57 8.34 5.30
C GLU A 365 -5.49 7.26 4.23
N ASP A 366 -5.60 6.00 4.67
CA ASP A 366 -6.20 4.98 3.82
C ASP A 366 -7.65 5.42 3.65
N THR A 367 -7.90 6.29 2.67
CA THR A 367 -9.25 6.73 2.30
C THR A 367 -10.01 5.45 2.01
N GLY A 368 -10.93 5.08 2.90
CA GLY A 368 -11.74 3.87 2.78
C GLY A 368 -12.53 3.92 1.49
N GLU A 369 -11.90 3.50 0.38
CA GLU A 369 -12.53 3.42 -0.92
C GLU A 369 -13.68 2.42 -0.78
N GLU A 370 -14.92 2.92 -0.91
CA GLU A 370 -16.12 2.09 -0.91
C GLU A 370 -16.03 1.03 -2.01
N THR A 371 -16.57 -0.17 -1.76
CA THR A 371 -16.56 -1.22 -2.78
C THR A 371 -17.57 -0.91 -3.89
N PRO A 372 -17.37 -1.41 -5.12
CA PRO A 372 -18.33 -1.19 -6.21
C PRO A 372 -19.77 -1.63 -5.87
N LEU A 373 -19.94 -2.72 -5.11
CA LEU A 373 -21.23 -3.19 -4.61
C LEU A 373 -21.80 -2.19 -3.60
N GLN A 374 -20.99 -1.69 -2.67
CA GLN A 374 -21.41 -0.69 -1.69
C GLN A 374 -21.94 0.58 -2.40
N VAL A 375 -21.24 1.06 -3.42
CA VAL A 375 -21.69 2.23 -4.21
C VAL A 375 -23.03 1.96 -4.91
N ARG A 376 -23.20 0.78 -5.53
CA ARG A 376 -24.45 0.41 -6.21
C ARG A 376 -25.61 0.25 -5.23
N LEU A 377 -25.35 -0.39 -4.10
CA LEU A 377 -26.31 -0.61 -3.04
C LEU A 377 -26.74 0.69 -2.35
N ASN A 378 -25.82 1.62 -2.14
CA ASN A 378 -26.14 2.98 -1.68
C ASN A 378 -27.08 3.68 -2.66
N GLY A 379 -26.87 3.51 -3.97
CA GLY A 379 -27.78 4.02 -5.01
C GLY A 379 -29.18 3.41 -4.95
N VAL A 380 -29.28 2.09 -4.72
CA VAL A 380 -30.58 1.42 -4.53
C VAL A 380 -31.25 1.87 -3.24
N ALA A 381 -30.51 1.96 -2.14
CA ALA A 381 -31.03 2.41 -0.85
C ALA A 381 -31.56 3.85 -0.91
N THR A 382 -30.86 4.76 -1.59
CA THR A 382 -31.34 6.14 -1.82
C THR A 382 -32.59 6.16 -2.69
N PHE A 383 -32.67 5.33 -3.74
CA PHE A 383 -33.88 5.22 -4.55
C PHE A 383 -35.09 4.73 -3.74
N ILE A 384 -34.92 3.66 -2.97
CA ILE A 384 -35.97 3.13 -2.09
C ILE A 384 -36.37 4.20 -1.05
N GLY A 385 -35.40 4.91 -0.47
CA GLY A 385 -35.64 6.00 0.47
C GLY A 385 -36.45 7.15 -0.13
N ILE A 386 -36.17 7.56 -1.37
CA ILE A 386 -36.94 8.61 -2.07
C ILE A 386 -38.39 8.15 -2.32
N VAL A 387 -38.57 6.91 -2.79
CA VAL A 387 -39.91 6.34 -3.00
C VAL A 387 -40.66 6.25 -1.67
N GLY A 388 -40.03 5.72 -0.62
CA GLY A 388 -40.60 5.63 0.72
C GLY A 388 -41.02 6.99 1.28
N LEU A 389 -40.17 8.01 1.13
CA LEU A 389 -40.47 9.37 1.54
C LEU A 389 -41.66 9.96 0.76
N SER A 390 -41.71 9.75 -0.56
CA SER A 390 -42.84 10.23 -1.38
C SER A 390 -44.17 9.60 -0.98
N VAL A 391 -44.18 8.31 -0.66
CA VAL A 391 -45.36 7.59 -0.18
C VAL A 391 -45.76 8.09 1.20
N ALA A 392 -44.80 8.25 2.13
CA ALA A 392 -45.05 8.77 3.47
C ALA A 392 -45.68 10.17 3.44
N VAL A 393 -45.14 11.08 2.62
CA VAL A 393 -45.69 12.44 2.44
C VAL A 393 -47.09 12.38 1.82
N SER A 394 -47.31 11.52 0.82
CA SER A 394 -48.63 11.37 0.19
C SER A 394 -49.68 10.86 1.17
N VAL A 395 -49.34 9.84 1.97
CA VAL A 395 -50.20 9.30 3.03
C VAL A 395 -50.48 10.36 4.08
N LEU A 396 -49.46 11.11 4.52
CA LEU A 396 -49.62 12.21 5.46
C LEU A 396 -50.63 13.25 4.97
N VAL A 397 -50.49 13.70 3.71
CA VAL A 397 -51.42 14.67 3.12
C VAL A 397 -52.84 14.12 3.02
N VAL A 398 -53.00 12.86 2.60
CA VAL A 398 -54.32 12.22 2.47
C VAL A 398 -54.99 12.05 3.83
N LEU A 399 -54.25 11.63 4.87
CA LEU A 399 -54.77 11.46 6.22
C LEU A 399 -55.12 12.80 6.86
N LEU A 400 -54.28 13.83 6.70
CA LEU A 400 -54.60 15.18 7.15
C LEU A 400 -55.83 15.74 6.44
N ALA A 401 -55.92 15.57 5.12
CA ALA A 401 -57.08 16.00 4.35
C ALA A 401 -58.35 15.28 4.85
N ARG A 402 -58.33 13.95 4.98
CA ARG A 402 -59.48 13.18 5.50
C ARG A 402 -59.87 13.60 6.92
N TYR A 403 -58.88 13.84 7.78
CA TYR A 403 -59.09 14.33 9.14
C TYR A 403 -59.81 15.69 9.13
N PHE A 404 -59.26 16.70 8.46
CA PHE A 404 -59.88 18.04 8.40
C PHE A 404 -61.21 18.08 7.62
N THR A 405 -61.44 17.15 6.69
CA THR A 405 -62.70 17.05 5.94
C THR A 405 -63.77 16.25 6.71
N GLY A 406 -63.47 15.75 7.92
CA GLY A 406 -64.44 15.05 8.78
C GLY A 406 -64.93 13.71 8.20
N HIS A 407 -64.11 13.06 7.37
CA HIS A 407 -64.38 11.75 6.78
C HIS A 407 -63.62 10.62 7.49
N THR A 408 -62.92 10.92 8.59
CA THR A 408 -62.30 9.92 9.45
C THR A 408 -63.26 9.60 10.59
N GLU A 409 -63.65 8.33 10.70
CA GLU A 409 -64.57 7.80 11.69
C GLU A 409 -63.80 6.89 12.65
N ASP A 410 -64.06 7.02 13.95
CA ASP A 410 -63.58 6.09 14.97
C ASP A 410 -64.27 4.73 14.85
N PRO A 411 -63.76 3.66 15.51
CA PRO A 411 -64.40 2.35 15.54
C PRO A 411 -65.86 2.36 16.01
N ASP A 412 -66.24 3.40 16.78
CA ASP A 412 -67.60 3.63 17.28
C ASP A 412 -68.49 4.42 16.28
N GLY A 413 -68.00 4.74 15.08
CA GLY A 413 -68.72 5.46 14.04
C GLY A 413 -68.81 6.98 14.23
N THR A 414 -68.13 7.54 15.24
CA THR A 414 -68.08 8.99 15.50
C THR A 414 -67.03 9.67 14.64
N LYS A 415 -67.36 10.84 14.08
CA LYS A 415 -66.40 11.65 13.29
C LYS A 415 -65.36 12.28 14.21
N GLN A 416 -64.09 12.01 13.96
CA GLN A 416 -62.96 12.49 14.78
C GLN A 416 -62.82 14.02 14.76
N PHE A 417 -63.18 14.67 13.67
CA PHE A 417 -63.11 16.13 13.54
C PHE A 417 -64.46 16.74 13.16
N ILE A 418 -64.97 17.63 14.03
CA ILE A 418 -66.18 18.42 13.78
C ILE A 418 -65.82 19.90 13.92
N LYS A 419 -65.89 20.63 12.81
CA LYS A 419 -65.56 22.06 12.74
C LYS A 419 -66.32 22.85 13.83
N GLY A 420 -65.58 23.39 14.80
CA GLY A 420 -66.11 24.23 15.88
C GLY A 420 -66.44 23.53 17.21
N ARG A 421 -66.23 22.20 17.33
CA ARG A 421 -66.54 21.44 18.56
C ARG A 421 -65.35 20.67 19.15
N THR A 422 -64.32 20.39 18.36
CA THR A 422 -63.06 19.77 18.82
C THR A 422 -62.15 20.79 19.49
N ASN A 423 -61.59 20.42 20.65
CA ASN A 423 -60.59 21.23 21.34
C ASN A 423 -59.25 21.18 20.59
N PHE A 424 -58.45 22.25 20.74
CA PHE A 424 -57.13 22.35 20.12
C PHE A 424 -56.17 21.23 20.55
N ASP A 425 -56.23 20.83 21.83
CA ASP A 425 -55.40 19.76 22.37
C ASP A 425 -55.72 18.39 21.73
N ASP A 426 -57.00 18.07 21.53
CA ASP A 426 -57.43 16.81 20.90
C ASP A 426 -57.02 16.78 19.42
N ALA A 427 -57.22 17.90 18.72
CA ALA A 427 -56.80 18.02 17.32
C ALA A 427 -55.28 17.92 17.14
N PHE A 428 -54.51 18.45 18.08
CA PHE A 428 -53.05 18.33 18.07
C PHE A 428 -52.60 16.88 18.29
N ASN A 429 -53.23 16.15 19.21
CA ASN A 429 -52.92 14.75 19.49
C ASN A 429 -53.17 13.85 18.27
N ASP A 430 -54.29 14.05 17.57
CA ASP A 430 -54.61 13.27 16.36
C ASP A 430 -53.66 13.56 15.20
N VAL A 431 -53.31 14.82 15.00
CA VAL A 431 -52.31 15.22 13.99
C VAL A 431 -50.96 14.59 14.27
N VAL A 432 -50.55 14.50 15.53
CA VAL A 432 -49.31 13.84 15.90
C VAL A 432 -49.39 12.33 15.71
N LYS A 433 -50.52 11.67 15.99
CA LYS A 433 -50.71 10.24 15.65
C LYS A 433 -50.55 10.01 14.14
N ILE A 434 -51.18 10.85 13.32
CA ILE A 434 -51.06 10.81 11.85
C ILE A 434 -49.60 11.03 11.41
N PHE A 435 -48.88 11.96 12.06
CA PHE A 435 -47.47 12.19 11.80
C PHE A 435 -46.59 10.99 12.19
N THR A 436 -46.83 10.34 13.33
CA THR A 436 -46.12 9.13 13.75
C THR A 436 -46.30 7.98 12.75
N ILE A 437 -47.48 7.84 12.14
CA ILE A 437 -47.72 6.86 11.06
C ILE A 437 -46.83 7.17 9.85
N ALA A 438 -46.74 8.42 9.42
CA ALA A 438 -45.88 8.83 8.31
C ALA A 438 -44.39 8.58 8.61
N VAL A 439 -43.93 8.88 9.84
CA VAL A 439 -42.56 8.57 10.28
C VAL A 439 -42.30 7.07 10.27
N THR A 440 -43.24 6.25 10.73
CA THR A 440 -43.11 4.79 10.74
C THR A 440 -42.92 4.24 9.32
N ILE A 441 -43.63 4.79 8.33
CA ILE A 441 -43.45 4.40 6.91
C ILE A 441 -42.03 4.72 6.42
N VAL A 442 -41.49 5.89 6.76
CA VAL A 442 -40.13 6.28 6.36
C VAL A 442 -39.09 5.33 6.97
N VAL A 443 -39.21 5.01 8.25
CA VAL A 443 -38.30 4.10 8.97
C VAL A 443 -38.31 2.70 8.36
N VAL A 444 -39.49 2.16 8.08
CA VAL A 444 -39.62 0.83 7.45
C VAL A 444 -39.07 0.84 6.02
N ALA A 445 -39.15 1.97 5.32
CA ALA A 445 -38.71 2.08 3.94
C ALA A 445 -37.19 2.23 3.78
N VAL A 446 -36.45 2.77 4.75
CA VAL A 446 -34.99 2.97 4.63
C VAL A 446 -34.24 1.72 5.12
N PRO A 447 -33.56 0.96 4.23
CA PRO A 447 -32.86 -0.25 4.63
C PRO A 447 -31.46 0.07 5.19
N GLU A 448 -31.39 0.58 6.43
CA GLU A 448 -30.13 0.95 7.10
C GLU A 448 -29.15 -0.23 7.24
N GLY A 449 -29.67 -1.45 7.36
CA GLY A 449 -28.85 -2.66 7.49
C GLY A 449 -28.13 -3.09 6.22
N LEU A 450 -28.44 -2.50 5.06
CA LEU A 450 -27.97 -2.99 3.76
C LEU A 450 -26.48 -2.68 3.50
N PRO A 451 -25.96 -1.46 3.73
CA PRO A 451 -24.51 -1.19 3.67
C PRO A 451 -23.71 -1.95 4.75
N LEU A 452 -24.31 -2.13 5.93
CA LEU A 452 -23.70 -2.85 7.04
C LEU A 452 -23.54 -4.34 6.73
N ALA A 453 -24.59 -4.98 6.20
CA ALA A 453 -24.58 -6.40 5.85
C ALA A 453 -23.47 -6.75 4.85
N VAL A 454 -23.24 -5.88 3.85
CA VAL A 454 -22.17 -6.08 2.87
C VAL A 454 -20.80 -6.01 3.52
N THR A 455 -20.56 -5.00 4.36
CA THR A 455 -19.24 -4.83 4.96
C THR A 455 -18.92 -5.91 5.97
N LEU A 456 -19.91 -6.39 6.73
CA LEU A 456 -19.77 -7.54 7.62
C LEU A 456 -19.49 -8.83 6.85
N THR A 457 -20.24 -9.09 5.78
CA THR A 457 -20.04 -10.28 4.92
C THR A 457 -18.65 -10.26 4.29
N LEU A 458 -18.18 -9.09 3.85
CA LEU A 458 -16.85 -8.91 3.28
C LEU A 458 -15.75 -9.10 4.33
N ALA A 459 -15.92 -8.56 5.54
CA ALA A 459 -14.99 -8.74 6.65
C ALA A 459 -14.86 -10.22 7.05
N TYR A 460 -15.99 -10.92 7.16
CA TYR A 460 -16.01 -12.37 7.41
C TYR A 460 -15.31 -13.15 6.30
N SER A 461 -15.61 -12.85 5.04
CA SER A 461 -15.00 -13.50 3.88
C SER A 461 -13.48 -13.27 3.84
N MET A 462 -13.02 -12.05 4.16
CA MET A 462 -11.60 -11.74 4.27
C MET A 462 -10.89 -12.53 5.36
N ARG A 463 -11.50 -12.67 6.54
CA ARG A 463 -10.92 -13.47 7.62
C ARG A 463 -10.75 -14.92 7.20
N LYS A 464 -11.73 -15.47 6.48
CA LYS A 464 -11.65 -16.82 5.92
C LYS A 464 -10.54 -16.92 4.85
N MET A 465 -10.49 -15.99 3.90
CA MET A 465 -9.43 -15.96 2.87
C MET A 465 -8.03 -15.84 3.48
N MET A 466 -7.87 -15.05 4.54
CA MET A 466 -6.59 -14.95 5.26
C MET A 466 -6.18 -16.28 5.91
N ALA A 467 -7.14 -17.03 6.47
CA ALA A 467 -6.86 -18.38 6.98
C ALA A 467 -6.36 -19.32 5.87
N ASP A 468 -6.86 -19.13 4.64
CA ASP A 468 -6.41 -19.83 3.43
C ASP A 468 -5.12 -19.20 2.82
N LYS A 469 -4.40 -18.36 3.58
CA LYS A 469 -3.18 -17.64 3.17
C LYS A 469 -3.38 -16.64 2.02
N ALA A 470 -4.61 -16.25 1.70
CA ALA A 470 -4.95 -15.25 0.70
C ALA A 470 -5.21 -13.88 1.36
N LEU A 471 -4.20 -13.01 1.36
CA LEU A 471 -4.28 -11.69 1.99
C LEU A 471 -4.88 -10.63 1.04
N VAL A 472 -6.14 -10.25 1.28
CA VAL A 472 -6.82 -9.22 0.47
C VAL A 472 -6.40 -7.81 0.90
N ARG A 473 -5.57 -7.15 0.09
CA ARG A 473 -5.03 -5.81 0.38
C ARG A 473 -6.07 -4.69 0.33
N ARG A 474 -7.07 -4.78 -0.54
CA ARG A 474 -8.16 -3.79 -0.70
C ARG A 474 -9.51 -4.48 -0.65
N LEU A 475 -10.47 -3.93 0.10
CA LEU A 475 -11.82 -4.49 0.25
C LEU A 475 -12.50 -4.71 -1.10
N SER A 476 -12.42 -3.70 -1.97
CA SER A 476 -12.96 -3.73 -3.33
C SER A 476 -12.37 -4.82 -4.22
N ALA A 477 -11.17 -5.34 -3.92
CA ALA A 477 -10.54 -6.38 -4.71
C ALA A 477 -11.23 -7.75 -4.57
N CYS A 478 -11.76 -8.07 -3.38
CA CYS A 478 -12.49 -9.32 -3.16
C CYS A 478 -13.73 -9.41 -4.06
N GLU A 479 -14.46 -8.30 -4.18
CA GLU A 479 -15.65 -8.24 -5.03
C GLU A 479 -15.27 -8.26 -6.51
N THR A 480 -14.27 -7.46 -6.89
CA THR A 480 -13.80 -7.37 -8.29
C THR A 480 -13.29 -8.72 -8.79
N MET A 481 -12.61 -9.50 -7.94
CA MET A 481 -12.10 -10.83 -8.28
C MET A 481 -13.21 -11.83 -8.61
N GLY A 482 -14.38 -11.72 -7.97
CA GLY A 482 -15.55 -12.54 -8.31
C GLY A 482 -16.09 -12.30 -9.73
N SER A 483 -15.73 -11.17 -10.34
CA SER A 483 -16.09 -10.83 -11.72
C SER A 483 -14.93 -11.05 -12.72
N ALA A 484 -13.83 -11.66 -12.29
CA ALA A 484 -12.67 -11.89 -13.15
C ALA A 484 -12.99 -12.96 -14.22
N THR A 485 -12.89 -12.60 -15.49
CA THR A 485 -13.06 -13.52 -16.63
C THR A 485 -11.74 -14.01 -17.20
N THR A 486 -10.63 -13.36 -16.85
CA THR A 486 -9.30 -13.68 -17.36
C THR A 486 -8.29 -13.51 -16.24
N ILE A 487 -7.51 -14.56 -15.99
CA ILE A 487 -6.43 -14.56 -15.00
C ILE A 487 -5.10 -14.51 -15.76
N CYS A 488 -4.45 -13.35 -15.74
CA CYS A 488 -3.09 -13.21 -16.22
C CYS A 488 -2.14 -13.60 -15.08
N SER A 489 -1.62 -14.82 -15.10
CA SER A 489 -0.64 -15.27 -14.12
C SER A 489 0.77 -15.00 -14.62
N ASP A 490 1.64 -14.48 -13.75
CA ASP A 490 3.07 -14.63 -13.96
C ASP A 490 3.45 -16.11 -13.78
N LYS A 491 4.54 -16.55 -14.41
CA LYS A 491 5.04 -17.92 -14.30
C LYS A 491 5.89 -18.09 -13.06
N THR A 492 6.89 -17.23 -12.91
CA THR A 492 7.97 -17.42 -11.94
C THR A 492 7.47 -17.14 -10.52
N GLY A 493 7.54 -18.14 -9.63
CA GLY A 493 7.10 -18.01 -8.24
C GLY A 493 5.58 -17.95 -8.02
N THR A 494 4.79 -18.01 -9.10
CA THR A 494 3.33 -18.16 -9.00
C THR A 494 2.90 -19.54 -9.49
N LEU A 495 3.30 -19.94 -10.70
CA LEU A 495 3.05 -21.29 -11.23
C LEU A 495 4.18 -22.26 -10.88
N THR A 496 5.41 -21.74 -10.76
CA THR A 496 6.59 -22.52 -10.37
C THR A 496 6.94 -22.27 -8.90
N LEU A 497 7.59 -23.24 -8.25
CA LEU A 497 8.05 -23.13 -6.85
C LEU A 497 9.13 -22.05 -6.64
N ASN A 498 9.68 -21.48 -7.72
CA ASN A 498 10.84 -20.60 -7.70
C ASN A 498 12.06 -21.20 -6.97
N GLU A 499 12.12 -22.52 -6.91
CA GLU A 499 13.25 -23.30 -6.40
C GLU A 499 14.00 -23.87 -7.60
N MET A 500 14.99 -23.13 -8.07
CA MET A 500 15.77 -23.55 -9.23
C MET A 500 16.83 -24.57 -8.83
N THR A 501 17.08 -25.55 -9.70
CA THR A 501 18.10 -26.56 -9.53
C THR A 501 18.85 -26.77 -10.84
N VAL A 502 20.13 -27.14 -10.75
CA VAL A 502 20.90 -27.53 -11.94
C VAL A 502 20.52 -28.96 -12.31
N VAL A 503 19.72 -29.10 -13.38
CA VAL A 503 19.24 -30.39 -13.87
C VAL A 503 20.26 -31.07 -14.78
N GLU A 504 20.95 -30.29 -15.61
CA GLU A 504 21.94 -30.78 -16.57
C GLU A 504 23.17 -29.87 -16.59
N ALA A 505 24.36 -30.46 -16.72
CA ALA A 505 25.62 -29.75 -16.85
C ALA A 505 26.43 -30.33 -18.01
N PHE A 506 26.95 -29.46 -18.88
CA PHE A 506 27.78 -29.83 -20.03
C PHE A 506 29.14 -29.15 -19.90
N VAL A 507 30.21 -29.94 -19.93
CA VAL A 507 31.58 -29.44 -19.88
C VAL A 507 32.37 -30.11 -20.99
N GLY A 508 33.03 -29.31 -21.83
CA GLY A 508 33.81 -29.83 -22.97
C GLY A 508 33.01 -30.71 -23.93
N LYS A 509 31.74 -30.36 -24.22
CA LYS A 509 30.76 -31.12 -25.03
C LYS A 509 30.29 -32.45 -24.42
N LYS A 510 30.71 -32.81 -23.20
CA LYS A 510 30.25 -34.02 -22.51
C LYS A 510 29.21 -33.65 -21.45
N LYS A 511 28.09 -34.38 -21.44
CA LYS A 511 27.07 -34.28 -20.39
C LYS A 511 27.56 -34.99 -19.14
N ILE A 512 27.49 -34.32 -17.99
CA ILE A 512 27.81 -34.89 -16.69
C ILE A 512 26.52 -35.51 -16.12
N ASN A 513 26.58 -36.77 -15.71
CA ASN A 513 25.42 -37.45 -15.12
C ASN A 513 25.86 -38.37 -13.95
N PRO A 514 25.42 -38.12 -12.71
CA PRO A 514 24.61 -36.97 -12.26
C PRO A 514 25.41 -35.66 -12.37
N PRO A 515 24.76 -34.49 -12.57
CA PRO A 515 25.45 -33.22 -12.80
C PRO A 515 26.39 -32.81 -11.65
N SER A 516 26.22 -33.36 -10.45
CA SER A 516 27.06 -33.12 -9.27
C SER A 516 28.25 -34.08 -9.13
N ASP A 517 28.51 -34.97 -10.10
CA ASP A 517 29.63 -35.91 -10.02
C ASP A 517 30.95 -35.23 -10.43
N SER A 518 31.70 -34.77 -9.42
CA SER A 518 33.00 -34.12 -9.63
C SER A 518 34.08 -35.07 -10.18
N SER A 519 33.89 -36.39 -10.09
CA SER A 519 34.88 -37.37 -10.56
C SER A 519 34.97 -37.45 -12.09
N GLN A 520 33.92 -36.99 -12.79
CA GLN A 520 33.87 -36.95 -14.25
C GLN A 520 34.62 -35.74 -14.85
N LEU A 521 35.17 -34.86 -14.01
CA LEU A 521 35.83 -33.63 -14.40
C LEU A 521 37.29 -33.58 -13.91
N PRO A 522 38.21 -33.02 -14.71
CA PRO A 522 39.55 -32.70 -14.23
C PRO A 522 39.51 -31.71 -13.06
N ALA A 523 40.38 -31.88 -12.07
CA ALA A 523 40.42 -31.03 -10.88
C ALA A 523 40.62 -29.53 -11.20
N SER A 524 41.40 -29.21 -12.25
CA SER A 524 41.58 -27.84 -12.71
C SER A 524 40.27 -27.19 -13.20
N VAL A 525 39.41 -27.97 -13.86
CA VAL A 525 38.12 -27.49 -14.37
C VAL A 525 37.13 -27.31 -13.22
N VAL A 526 37.11 -28.23 -12.25
CA VAL A 526 36.29 -28.09 -11.03
C VAL A 526 36.69 -26.85 -10.24
N SER A 527 38.00 -26.60 -10.10
CA SER A 527 38.51 -25.40 -9.44
C SER A 527 38.05 -24.12 -10.15
N LEU A 528 38.17 -24.07 -11.48
CA LEU A 528 37.76 -22.92 -12.28
C LEU A 528 36.25 -22.67 -12.21
N LEU A 529 35.44 -23.74 -12.24
CA LEU A 529 33.98 -23.65 -12.09
C LEU A 529 33.60 -23.13 -10.70
N ASN A 530 34.23 -23.64 -9.65
CA ASN A 530 33.98 -23.21 -8.28
C ASN A 530 34.38 -21.74 -8.07
N GLU A 531 35.51 -21.30 -8.64
CA GLU A 531 35.92 -19.88 -8.63
C GLU A 531 34.90 -19.00 -9.38
N GLY A 532 34.53 -19.39 -10.60
CA GLY A 532 33.53 -18.67 -11.39
C GLY A 532 32.19 -18.55 -10.66
N VAL A 533 31.70 -19.63 -10.06
CA VAL A 533 30.42 -19.62 -9.34
C VAL A 533 30.48 -18.76 -8.07
N ALA A 534 31.52 -18.92 -7.25
CA ALA A 534 31.65 -18.18 -5.99
C ALA A 534 31.82 -16.67 -6.21
N GLN A 535 32.56 -16.27 -7.25
CA GLN A 535 32.89 -14.86 -7.49
C GLN A 535 31.79 -14.11 -8.24
N ASN A 536 31.07 -14.77 -9.17
CA ASN A 536 29.98 -14.13 -9.90
C ASN A 536 28.65 -14.10 -9.15
N SER A 537 28.56 -14.78 -8.00
CA SER A 537 27.36 -14.74 -7.17
C SER A 537 27.43 -13.65 -6.10
N THR A 538 26.31 -12.94 -5.97
CA THR A 538 26.03 -12.06 -4.83
C THR A 538 25.47 -12.81 -3.62
N GLY A 539 25.10 -14.09 -3.82
CA GLY A 539 24.67 -14.99 -2.77
C GLY A 539 25.77 -15.31 -1.76
N ASN A 540 25.37 -15.89 -0.64
CA ASN A 540 26.28 -16.36 0.41
C ASN A 540 25.99 -17.84 0.73
N VAL A 541 27.04 -18.57 1.10
CA VAL A 541 26.94 -19.95 1.56
C VAL A 541 27.41 -20.01 3.00
N PHE A 542 26.49 -20.26 3.93
CA PHE A 542 26.81 -20.41 5.33
C PHE A 542 26.86 -21.89 5.69
N VAL A 543 28.02 -22.35 6.15
CA VAL A 543 28.23 -23.72 6.66
C VAL A 543 28.25 -23.67 8.19
N PRO A 544 27.20 -24.20 8.88
CA PRO A 544 27.18 -24.19 10.34
C PRO A 544 28.34 -25.01 10.91
N LYS A 545 29.03 -24.47 11.92
CA LYS A 545 30.13 -25.17 12.63
C LYS A 545 29.66 -26.44 13.36
N ASP A 546 28.37 -26.52 13.68
CA ASP A 546 27.74 -27.60 14.43
C ASP A 546 27.27 -28.78 13.55
N GLY A 547 27.62 -28.79 12.26
CA GLY A 547 27.23 -29.86 11.33
C GLY A 547 25.78 -29.82 10.86
N GLY A 548 25.10 -28.68 11.02
CA GLY A 548 23.75 -28.45 10.51
C GLY A 548 23.68 -28.36 8.97
N ASN A 549 22.46 -28.22 8.44
CA ASN A 549 22.24 -28.08 7.00
C ASN A 549 22.91 -26.79 6.47
N ILE A 550 23.51 -26.88 5.28
CA ILE A 550 24.13 -25.74 4.59
C ILE A 550 23.05 -24.76 4.18
N GLU A 551 23.18 -23.50 4.62
CA GLU A 551 22.25 -22.43 4.30
C GLU A 551 22.79 -21.61 3.12
N ILE A 552 22.00 -21.50 2.06
CA ILE A 552 22.38 -20.78 0.83
C ILE A 552 21.43 -19.61 0.62
N SER A 553 21.98 -18.39 0.55
CA SER A 553 21.26 -17.16 0.27
C SER A 553 21.60 -16.63 -1.13
N GLY A 554 20.72 -15.81 -1.71
CA GLY A 554 20.86 -15.31 -3.09
C GLY A 554 19.53 -15.36 -3.87
N SER A 555 19.56 -14.94 -5.13
CA SER A 555 18.44 -15.15 -6.06
C SER A 555 18.20 -16.65 -6.28
N PRO A 556 16.99 -17.08 -6.71
CA PRO A 556 16.69 -18.49 -7.02
C PRO A 556 17.74 -19.17 -7.90
N THR A 557 18.22 -18.43 -8.91
CA THR A 557 19.24 -18.88 -9.84
C THR A 557 20.61 -19.05 -9.19
N GLU A 558 21.03 -18.07 -8.38
CA GLU A 558 22.27 -18.13 -7.63
C GLU A 558 22.25 -19.27 -6.60
N LYS A 559 21.12 -19.48 -5.91
CA LYS A 559 20.96 -20.61 -4.98
C LYS A 559 21.13 -21.94 -5.68
N ALA A 560 20.58 -22.09 -6.89
CA ALA A 560 20.70 -23.30 -7.68
C ALA A 560 22.17 -23.62 -8.01
N ILE A 561 22.91 -22.62 -8.51
CA ILE A 561 24.30 -22.81 -8.94
C ILE A 561 25.27 -22.92 -7.75
N LEU A 562 25.04 -22.17 -6.67
CA LEU A 562 25.80 -22.30 -5.42
C LEU A 562 25.58 -23.67 -4.78
N SER A 563 24.32 -24.15 -4.73
CA SER A 563 24.00 -25.50 -4.23
C SER A 563 24.69 -26.58 -5.05
N TRP A 564 24.73 -26.41 -6.37
CA TRP A 564 25.44 -27.30 -7.28
C TRP A 564 26.95 -27.27 -7.06
N ALA A 565 27.57 -26.09 -6.94
CA ALA A 565 29.00 -25.96 -6.70
C ALA A 565 29.42 -26.51 -5.33
N VAL A 566 28.61 -26.34 -4.28
CA VAL A 566 28.83 -26.98 -2.97
C VAL A 566 28.86 -28.51 -3.11
N LYS A 567 27.95 -29.11 -3.90
CA LYS A 567 27.96 -30.55 -4.18
C LYS A 567 29.19 -31.01 -4.98
N LEU A 568 29.81 -30.12 -5.76
CA LEU A 568 31.09 -30.36 -6.44
C LEU A 568 32.32 -30.19 -5.51
N GLY A 569 32.13 -29.90 -4.22
CA GLY A 569 33.20 -29.73 -3.24
C GLY A 569 33.72 -28.30 -3.09
N MET A 570 32.94 -27.29 -3.51
CA MET A 570 33.30 -25.87 -3.34
C MET A 570 33.45 -25.49 -1.87
N LYS A 571 34.58 -24.85 -1.53
CA LYS A 571 34.80 -24.18 -0.23
C LYS A 571 34.63 -22.68 -0.41
N PHE A 572 33.39 -22.21 -0.23
CA PHE A 572 32.96 -20.85 -0.59
C PHE A 572 33.82 -19.73 0.01
N ASP A 573 34.05 -19.75 1.32
CA ASP A 573 34.77 -18.69 2.03
C ASP A 573 36.22 -18.55 1.56
N ILE A 574 36.90 -19.68 1.33
CA ILE A 574 38.31 -19.72 0.90
C ILE A 574 38.43 -19.10 -0.49
N ILE A 575 37.56 -19.50 -1.42
CA ILE A 575 37.61 -19.03 -2.81
C ILE A 575 37.32 -17.53 -2.90
N ARG A 576 36.42 -17.00 -2.06
CA ARG A 576 36.20 -15.54 -2.00
C ARG A 576 37.36 -14.78 -1.39
N SER A 577 38.07 -15.35 -0.41
CA SER A 577 39.25 -14.69 0.19
C SER A 577 40.47 -14.69 -0.72
N ASP A 578 40.59 -15.67 -1.63
CA ASP A 578 41.77 -15.85 -2.49
C ASP A 578 41.84 -14.85 -3.66
N SER A 579 40.72 -14.25 -4.05
CA SER A 579 40.67 -13.32 -5.21
C SER A 579 40.05 -11.98 -4.82
N LYS A 580 40.67 -10.89 -5.26
CA LYS A 580 40.18 -9.53 -5.02
C LYS A 580 39.30 -9.05 -6.18
N ILE A 581 38.08 -8.65 -5.88
CA ILE A 581 37.16 -8.09 -6.87
C ILE A 581 37.62 -6.67 -7.27
N LEU A 582 37.86 -6.46 -8.57
CA LEU A 582 38.19 -5.15 -9.15
C LEU A 582 36.93 -4.43 -9.64
N HIS A 583 36.04 -5.15 -10.33
CA HIS A 583 34.82 -4.60 -10.89
C HIS A 583 33.74 -5.67 -11.00
N VAL A 584 32.49 -5.30 -10.73
CA VAL A 584 31.33 -6.18 -10.90
C VAL A 584 30.43 -5.59 -11.97
N PHE A 585 30.09 -6.40 -12.95
CA PHE A 585 29.02 -6.16 -13.90
C PHE A 585 27.82 -6.97 -13.42
N PRO A 586 26.90 -6.35 -12.64
CA PRO A 586 25.72 -7.06 -12.17
C PRO A 586 24.87 -7.48 -13.38
N PHE A 587 24.12 -8.56 -13.21
CA PHE A 587 23.21 -9.02 -14.25
C PHE A 587 22.17 -7.94 -14.55
N ASN A 588 22.12 -7.51 -15.80
CA ASN A 588 21.14 -6.57 -16.31
C ASN A 588 20.29 -7.26 -17.38
N SER A 589 18.96 -7.16 -17.28
CA SER A 589 18.02 -7.86 -18.16
C SER A 589 18.12 -7.44 -19.63
N GLU A 590 18.58 -6.23 -19.93
CA GLU A 590 18.85 -5.80 -21.32
C GLU A 590 20.10 -6.47 -21.88
N LYS A 591 21.16 -6.55 -21.06
CA LYS A 591 22.46 -7.08 -21.46
C LYS A 591 22.51 -8.61 -21.44
N LYS A 592 21.66 -9.26 -20.61
CA LYS A 592 21.60 -10.71 -20.41
C LYS A 592 23.00 -11.31 -20.20
N ARG A 593 23.76 -10.67 -19.30
CA ARG A 593 25.05 -11.12 -18.78
C ARG A 593 25.36 -10.40 -17.48
N GLY A 594 25.98 -11.12 -16.56
CA GLY A 594 26.73 -10.58 -15.44
C GLY A 594 28.14 -11.16 -15.43
N GLY A 595 29.08 -10.44 -14.84
CA GLY A 595 30.46 -10.90 -14.76
C GLY A 595 31.27 -10.10 -13.75
N VAL A 596 32.37 -10.68 -13.28
CA VAL A 596 33.26 -10.05 -12.31
C VAL A 596 34.69 -10.04 -12.83
N ALA A 597 35.34 -8.89 -12.74
CA ALA A 597 36.77 -8.74 -12.98
C ALA A 597 37.51 -8.95 -11.66
N LEU A 598 38.41 -9.94 -11.65
CA LEU A 598 39.13 -10.39 -10.46
C LEU A 598 40.63 -10.14 -10.61
N GLN A 599 41.30 -9.93 -9.49
CA GLN A 599 42.74 -10.03 -9.32
C GLN A 599 43.03 -11.26 -8.46
N GLY A 600 43.48 -12.34 -9.10
CA GLY A 600 43.91 -13.57 -8.43
C GLY A 600 45.37 -13.55 -7.99
N VAL A 601 45.79 -14.59 -7.24
CA VAL A 601 47.19 -14.81 -6.84
C VAL A 601 48.08 -15.24 -8.03
N VAL A 602 47.48 -15.86 -9.04
CA VAL A 602 48.10 -16.11 -10.36
C VAL A 602 47.52 -15.09 -11.33
N ALA A 603 48.38 -14.40 -12.10
CA ALA A 603 47.98 -13.33 -13.01
C ALA A 603 47.14 -13.88 -14.19
N SER A 604 45.85 -14.12 -13.95
CA SER A 604 44.86 -14.46 -14.97
C SER A 604 43.59 -13.64 -14.73
N VAL A 605 43.16 -12.90 -15.76
CA VAL A 605 41.85 -12.24 -15.78
C VAL A 605 40.85 -13.25 -16.32
N SER A 606 40.07 -13.85 -15.42
CA SER A 606 39.01 -14.80 -15.79
C SER A 606 37.70 -14.04 -15.93
N PHE A 607 37.19 -13.91 -17.17
CA PHE A 607 35.82 -13.49 -17.41
C PHE A 607 34.91 -14.71 -17.32
N PHE A 608 34.00 -14.68 -16.36
CA PHE A 608 32.89 -15.63 -16.32
C PHE A 608 31.63 -14.84 -16.59
N ASP A 609 31.04 -15.04 -17.76
CA ASP A 609 29.68 -14.62 -18.03
C ASP A 609 28.74 -15.67 -17.43
N ALA A 610 27.98 -15.28 -16.41
CA ALA A 610 26.86 -16.06 -15.92
C ALA A 610 25.56 -15.28 -16.17
N PHE A 611 24.66 -15.95 -16.91
CA PHE A 611 23.30 -15.58 -17.32
C PHE A 611 23.13 -14.75 -18.57
#